data_AF-A9ZPE1-F1
#
_entry.id   AF-A9ZPE1-F1
#
_cell.length_a   1.000
_cell.length_b   1.000
_cell.length_c   1.000
_cell.angle_alpha   90.00
_cell.angle_beta   90.00
_cell.angle_gamma   90.00
#
_symmetry.space_group_name_H-M   'P 1'
#
loop_
_entity.id
_entity.type
_entity.pdbx_description
1 polymer ?
#
loop_
_entity_poly.entity_id
_entity_poly.type
_entity_poly.pdbx_seq_one_letter_code
_entity_poly.pdbx_strand_id
1 'polypeptide(L)'
;MHLSSVSHQMIISSRLLLLLYAFTSVVFISVSEGWSSTDKNFDNRPGVCFKVLTTKEPKANIKRCYNLPKTNNCLKCVLFVDASNRMKCIDPNASWLAERLYRLKEKGVTCRGEA
;
A
#
# COMPACT_ATOMS: atom_id res chain seq x y z
N MET A 1 -42.84 29.42 32.72
CA MET A 1 -42.32 28.05 32.50
C MET A 1 -40.83 28.07 32.81
N HIS A 2 -40.45 27.78 34.06
CA HIS A 2 -39.05 27.70 34.47
C HIS A 2 -38.53 26.32 34.04
N LEU A 3 -37.86 26.24 32.89
CA LEU A 3 -36.99 25.08 32.64
C LEU A 3 -35.83 25.17 33.63
N SER A 4 -35.85 24.27 34.61
CA SER A 4 -34.81 24.10 35.62
C SER A 4 -33.43 24.04 34.96
N SER A 5 -32.41 24.67 35.53
CA SER A 5 -31.05 24.68 34.93
C SER A 5 -30.50 23.26 34.68
N VAL A 6 -31.00 22.28 35.45
CA VAL A 6 -30.76 20.85 35.29
C VAL A 6 -31.19 20.33 33.91
N SER A 7 -32.34 20.76 33.41
CA SER A 7 -32.84 20.37 32.08
C SER A 7 -31.93 20.90 30.96
N HIS A 8 -31.43 22.13 31.11
CA HIS A 8 -30.46 22.70 30.16
C HIS A 8 -29.11 21.97 30.20
N GLN A 9 -28.61 21.63 31.38
CA GLN A 9 -27.35 20.88 31.53
C GLN A 9 -27.45 19.47 30.92
N MET A 10 -28.59 18.79 31.09
CA MET A 10 -28.86 17.49 30.49
C MET A 10 -28.94 17.54 28.96
N ILE A 11 -29.53 18.60 28.40
CA ILE A 11 -29.59 18.80 26.93
C ILE A 11 -28.19 19.07 26.36
N ILE A 12 -27.39 19.89 27.04
CA ILE A 12 -26.02 20.23 26.60
C ILE A 12 -25.12 18.99 26.65
N SER A 13 -25.19 18.20 27.73
CA SER A 13 -24.38 16.99 27.86
C SER A 13 -24.76 15.92 26.83
N SER A 14 -26.06 15.75 26.55
CA SER A 14 -26.55 14.84 25.50
C SER A 14 -26.06 15.24 24.10
N ARG A 15 -26.06 16.55 23.78
CA ARG A 15 -25.54 17.08 22.51
C ARG A 15 -24.03 16.87 22.38
N LEU A 16 -23.26 17.06 23.45
CA LEU A 16 -21.81 16.84 23.45
C LEU A 16 -21.46 15.36 23.23
N LEU A 17 -22.22 14.45 23.85
CA LEU A 17 -22.03 13.00 23.69
C LEU A 17 -22.30 12.55 22.25
N LEU A 18 -23.36 13.08 21.61
CA LEU A 18 -23.69 12.82 20.21
C LEU A 18 -22.60 13.32 19.25
N LEU A 19 -22.02 14.50 19.51
CA LEU A 19 -20.91 15.04 18.73
C LEU A 19 -19.67 14.14 18.87
N LEU A 20 -19.31 13.72 20.08
CA LEU A 20 -18.17 12.82 20.31
C LEU A 20 -18.35 11.48 19.58
N TYR A 21 -19.57 10.91 19.60
CA TYR A 21 -19.89 9.69 18.85
C TYR A 21 -19.77 9.89 17.33
N ALA A 22 -20.17 11.05 16.79
CA ALA A 22 -20.02 11.35 15.37
C ALA A 22 -18.54 11.47 14.96
N PHE A 23 -17.68 12.07 15.79
CA PHE A 23 -16.25 12.17 15.52
C PHE A 23 -15.53 10.82 15.62
N THR A 24 -15.88 9.97 16.59
CA THR A 24 -15.30 8.61 16.64
C THR A 24 -15.82 7.75 15.50
N SER A 25 -17.09 7.87 15.12
CA SER A 25 -17.63 7.17 13.95
C SER A 25 -16.88 7.56 12.68
N VAL A 26 -16.64 8.85 12.42
CA VAL A 26 -15.92 9.29 11.21
C VAL A 26 -14.43 8.91 11.24
N VAL A 27 -13.79 8.86 12.41
CA VAL A 27 -12.36 8.49 12.53
C VAL A 27 -12.14 6.96 12.53
N PHE A 28 -13.13 6.16 12.95
CA PHE A 28 -13.05 4.69 12.91
C PHE A 28 -13.68 4.06 11.64
N ILE A 29 -14.54 4.78 10.90
CA ILE A 29 -15.18 4.26 9.66
C ILE A 29 -14.22 4.32 8.44
N SER A 30 -13.10 5.02 8.50
CA SER A 30 -12.07 4.97 7.43
C SER A 30 -11.05 3.82 7.56
N VAL A 31 -11.25 2.87 8.49
CA VAL A 31 -10.42 1.65 8.64
C VAL A 31 -11.30 0.38 8.57
N SER A 32 -12.44 0.46 7.87
CA SER A 32 -13.34 -0.68 7.63
C SER A 32 -13.98 -0.65 6.23
N GLU A 33 -13.21 -0.30 5.19
CA GLU A 33 -13.50 -0.85 3.86
C GLU A 33 -13.07 -2.34 3.93
N GLY A 34 -13.96 -3.32 4.08
CA GLY A 34 -15.17 -3.43 3.29
C GLY A 34 -14.83 -3.76 1.83
N TRP A 35 -13.63 -4.24 1.48
CA TRP A 35 -13.44 -4.91 0.19
C TRP A 35 -13.65 -6.42 0.35
N SER A 36 -14.88 -6.80 0.06
CA SER A 36 -15.36 -8.11 -0.37
C SER A 36 -14.25 -9.04 -0.87
N SER A 37 -14.10 -10.16 -0.19
CA SER A 37 -13.39 -11.36 -0.62
C SER A 37 -14.01 -11.94 -1.90
N THR A 38 -13.84 -11.31 -3.06
CA THR A 38 -14.28 -11.88 -4.35
C THR A 38 -13.54 -11.30 -5.56
N ASP A 39 -12.20 -11.35 -5.58
CA ASP A 39 -11.46 -11.69 -6.81
C ASP A 39 -10.01 -12.06 -6.47
N LYS A 40 -9.66 -13.35 -6.52
CA LYS A 40 -8.28 -13.81 -6.22
C LYS A 40 -7.31 -13.56 -7.38
N ASN A 41 -7.71 -12.79 -8.41
CA ASN A 41 -6.93 -12.55 -9.63
C ASN A 41 -6.82 -11.08 -10.05
N PHE A 42 -7.04 -10.10 -9.16
CA PHE A 42 -6.66 -8.72 -9.49
C PHE A 42 -5.13 -8.60 -9.43
N ASP A 43 -4.48 -8.49 -10.59
CA ASP A 43 -3.05 -8.20 -10.69
C ASP A 43 -2.81 -6.77 -10.18
N ASN A 44 -2.56 -6.63 -8.87
CA ASN A 44 -2.22 -5.37 -8.18
C ASN A 44 -0.82 -4.85 -8.56
N ARG A 45 -0.42 -5.07 -9.80
CA ARG A 45 0.85 -4.65 -10.35
C ARG A 45 0.72 -3.19 -10.82
N PRO A 46 1.71 -2.32 -10.51
CA PRO A 46 1.69 -0.95 -10.98
C PRO A 46 1.69 -0.90 -12.52
N GLY A 47 0.80 -0.09 -13.09
CA GLY A 47 0.75 0.24 -14.53
C GLY A 47 1.87 1.20 -14.96
N VAL A 48 3.11 0.83 -14.65
CA VAL A 48 4.30 1.67 -14.85
C VAL A 48 5.12 1.19 -16.04
N CYS A 49 5.69 2.14 -16.77
CA CYS A 49 6.54 1.90 -17.94
C CYS A 49 7.91 2.53 -17.71
N PHE A 50 8.97 1.73 -17.81
CA PHE A 50 10.35 2.20 -17.64
C PHE A 50 11.13 2.07 -18.95
N LYS A 51 11.89 3.13 -19.26
CA LYS A 51 12.83 3.19 -20.40
C LYS A 51 14.29 3.09 -19.97
N VAL A 52 14.56 3.06 -18.66
CA VAL A 52 15.90 2.98 -18.08
C VAL A 52 15.90 1.91 -16.99
N LEU A 53 16.94 1.08 -17.00
CA LEU A 53 17.15 0.02 -16.02
C LEU A 53 18.19 0.44 -14.99
N THR A 54 17.99 0.00 -13.75
CA THR A 54 18.96 0.14 -12.68
C THR A 54 19.86 -1.09 -12.63
N THR A 55 21.17 -0.89 -12.76
CA THR A 55 22.19 -1.96 -12.70
C THR A 55 22.86 -2.08 -11.34
N LYS A 56 22.69 -1.08 -10.45
CA LYS A 56 23.25 -1.08 -9.09
C LYS A 56 22.24 -1.62 -8.07
N GLU A 57 22.70 -2.47 -7.15
CA GLU A 57 21.85 -2.98 -6.06
C GLU A 57 21.31 -1.85 -5.18
N PRO A 58 19.98 -1.68 -5.05
CA PRO A 58 19.42 -0.74 -4.09
C PRO A 58 19.70 -1.19 -2.66
N LYS A 59 20.35 -0.32 -1.87
CA LYS A 59 20.61 -0.57 -0.44
C LYS A 59 19.34 -0.55 0.43
N ALA A 60 18.26 0.08 -0.04
CA ALA A 60 17.00 0.20 0.70
C ALA A 60 16.30 -1.16 0.88
N ASN A 61 15.51 -1.28 1.95
CA ASN A 61 14.65 -2.42 2.18
C ASN A 61 13.49 -2.43 1.17
N ILE A 62 13.34 -3.55 0.46
CA ILE A 62 12.30 -3.74 -0.55
C ILE A 62 11.10 -4.42 0.10
N LYS A 63 9.91 -3.81 -0.01
CA LYS A 63 8.69 -4.37 0.58
C LYS A 63 7.83 -5.14 -0.42
N ARG A 64 7.97 -4.84 -1.72
CA ARG A 64 7.27 -5.53 -2.80
C ARG A 64 8.15 -5.59 -4.05
N CYS A 65 7.97 -6.63 -4.85
CA CYS A 65 8.56 -6.69 -6.18
C CYS A 65 7.63 -7.32 -7.21
N TYR A 66 7.86 -7.00 -8.48
CA TYR A 66 7.04 -7.45 -9.61
C TYR A 66 7.92 -7.70 -10.83
N ASN A 67 7.64 -8.77 -11.58
CA ASN A 67 8.22 -9.00 -12.89
C ASN A 67 7.41 -8.22 -13.93
N LEU A 68 8.06 -7.29 -14.63
CA LEU A 68 7.46 -6.53 -15.71
C LEU A 68 7.95 -7.10 -17.05
N PRO A 69 7.07 -7.59 -17.95
CA PRO A 69 7.45 -8.05 -19.27
C PRO A 69 7.82 -6.86 -20.16
N LYS A 70 8.58 -7.16 -21.21
CA LYS A 70 8.85 -6.21 -22.30
C LYS A 70 7.55 -5.91 -23.04
N THR A 71 7.35 -4.65 -23.40
CA THR A 71 6.34 -4.23 -24.38
C THR A 71 7.03 -3.42 -25.48
N ASN A 72 6.26 -2.93 -26.47
CA ASN A 72 6.82 -2.08 -27.53
C ASN A 72 7.51 -0.82 -26.99
N ASN A 73 7.01 -0.29 -25.86
CA ASN A 73 7.47 1.00 -25.31
C ASN A 73 8.19 0.89 -23.95
N CYS A 74 8.17 -0.29 -23.32
CA CYS A 74 8.67 -0.50 -21.96
C CYS A 74 9.66 -1.66 -21.91
N LEU A 75 10.72 -1.49 -21.13
CA LEU A 75 11.73 -2.52 -20.93
C LEU A 75 11.23 -3.61 -19.97
N LYS A 76 11.66 -4.85 -20.21
CA LYS A 76 11.52 -5.96 -19.25
C LYS A 76 12.38 -5.67 -18.02
N CYS A 77 11.83 -5.83 -16.83
CA CYS A 77 12.59 -5.62 -15.59
C CYS A 77 11.97 -6.27 -14.36
N VAL A 78 12.74 -6.33 -13.28
CA VAL A 78 12.20 -6.62 -11.95
C VAL A 78 11.98 -5.30 -11.23
N LEU A 79 10.72 -4.92 -11.03
CA LEU A 79 10.34 -3.72 -10.31
C LEU A 79 10.50 -3.94 -8.81
N PHE A 80 11.35 -3.14 -8.17
CA PHE A 80 11.47 -3.05 -6.72
C PHE A 80 10.72 -1.83 -6.20
N VAL A 81 9.91 -2.05 -5.17
CA VAL A 81 9.22 -0.99 -4.41
C VAL A 81 9.75 -1.00 -2.98
N ASP A 82 10.41 0.08 -2.57
CA ASP A 82 11.00 0.17 -1.23
C ASP A 82 9.98 0.59 -0.15
N ALA A 83 10.43 0.60 1.11
CA ALA A 83 9.60 1.03 2.25
C ALA A 83 8.98 2.42 2.05
N SER A 84 9.73 3.34 1.43
CA SER A 84 9.32 4.71 1.10
C SER A 84 8.50 4.82 -0.20
N ASN A 85 8.03 3.70 -0.77
CA ASN A 85 7.30 3.64 -2.04
C ASN A 85 8.08 4.13 -3.27
N ARG A 86 9.41 4.22 -3.20
CA ARG A 86 10.22 4.54 -4.38
C ARG A 86 10.34 3.30 -5.25
N MET A 87 10.21 3.51 -6.55
CA MET A 87 10.23 2.46 -7.56
C MET A 87 11.57 2.45 -8.28
N LYS A 88 12.15 1.26 -8.45
CA LYS A 88 13.33 1.04 -9.30
C LYS A 88 13.11 -0.19 -10.16
N CYS A 89 13.24 -0.03 -11.46
CA CYS A 89 13.15 -1.11 -12.44
C CYS A 89 14.55 -1.67 -12.64
N ILE A 90 14.78 -2.88 -12.14
CA ILE A 90 16.09 -3.53 -12.10
C ILE A 90 16.33 -4.32 -13.38
N ASP A 91 17.53 -4.19 -13.95
CA ASP A 91 17.96 -5.02 -15.08
C ASP A 91 17.89 -6.51 -14.70
N PRO A 92 17.10 -7.35 -15.41
CA PRO A 92 17.04 -8.79 -15.16
C PRO A 92 18.41 -9.49 -15.23
N ASN A 93 19.38 -8.90 -15.93
CA ASN A 93 20.74 -9.45 -16.09
C ASN A 93 21.73 -8.93 -15.03
N ALA A 94 21.29 -8.15 -14.05
CA ALA A 94 22.17 -7.69 -12.99
C ALA A 94 22.70 -8.87 -12.17
N SER A 95 24.02 -9.03 -12.08
CA SER A 95 24.68 -10.21 -11.48
C SER A 95 24.29 -10.48 -10.01
N TRP A 96 23.95 -9.43 -9.27
CA TRP A 96 23.53 -9.49 -7.86
C TRP A 96 22.03 -9.80 -7.68
N LEU A 97 21.23 -9.73 -8.74
CA LEU A 97 19.77 -9.78 -8.63
C LEU A 97 19.28 -11.12 -8.06
N ALA A 98 19.83 -12.25 -8.53
CA ALA A 98 19.44 -13.58 -8.06
C ALA A 98 19.65 -13.73 -6.55
N GLU A 99 20.83 -13.32 -6.05
CA GLU A 99 21.14 -13.35 -4.62
C GLU A 99 20.23 -12.40 -3.82
N ARG A 100 19.94 -11.21 -4.37
CA ARG A 100 19.01 -10.27 -3.73
C ARG A 100 17.59 -10.81 -3.65
N LEU A 101 17.09 -11.47 -4.70
CA LEU A 101 15.79 -12.12 -4.71
C LEU A 101 15.71 -13.26 -3.69
N TYR A 102 16.79 -14.03 -3.52
CA TYR A 102 16.89 -15.04 -2.46
C TYR A 102 16.74 -14.42 -1.06
N ARG A 103 17.52 -13.37 -0.76
CA ARG A 103 17.44 -12.64 0.52
C ARG A 103 16.06 -12.02 0.77
N LEU A 104 15.35 -11.62 -0.29
CA LEU A 104 13.96 -11.12 -0.17
C LEU A 104 12.98 -12.25 0.15
N LYS A 105 13.14 -13.41 -0.48
CA LYS A 105 12.34 -14.60 -0.20
C LYS A 105 12.47 -15.04 1.26
N GLU A 106 13.68 -15.03 1.82
CA GLU A 106 13.91 -15.31 3.25
C GLU A 106 13.18 -14.34 4.20
N LYS A 107 12.94 -13.10 3.74
CA LYS A 107 12.16 -12.08 4.45
C LYS A 107 10.66 -12.13 4.15
N GLY A 108 10.18 -13.15 3.43
CA GLY A 108 8.77 -13.29 3.05
C GLY A 108 8.34 -12.40 1.89
N VAL A 109 9.27 -11.84 1.11
CA VAL A 109 8.97 -11.01 -0.06
C VAL A 109 9.27 -11.79 -1.34
N THR A 110 8.23 -12.18 -2.07
CA THR A 110 8.34 -12.81 -3.39
C THR A 110 7.81 -11.88 -4.48
N CYS A 111 8.43 -11.91 -5.65
CA CYS A 111 7.98 -11.08 -6.77
C CYS A 111 6.75 -11.68 -7.43
N ARG A 112 5.80 -10.82 -7.78
CA ARG A 112 4.57 -11.21 -8.50
C ARG A 112 4.73 -11.03 -10.00
N GLY A 113 3.96 -11.77 -10.80
CA GLY A 113 4.00 -11.74 -12.26
C GLY A 113 4.99 -12.75 -12.86
N GLU A 114 4.78 -13.09 -14.13
CA GLU A 114 5.63 -14.02 -14.87
C GLU A 114 6.97 -13.38 -15.23
N ALA A 115 8.04 -14.17 -15.09
CA ALA A 115 9.42 -13.73 -15.27
C ALA A 115 9.83 -13.62 -16.73
#